data_AF-A0AAV2LDW9-F1
#
_entry.id   AF-A0AAV2LDW9-F1
#
_cell.length_a   1.000
_cell.length_b   1.000
_cell.length_c   1.000
_cell.angle_alpha   90.00
_cell.angle_beta   90.00
_cell.angle_gamma   90.00
#
_symmetry.space_group_name_H-M   'P 1'
#
loop_
_entity.id
_entity.type
_entity.pdbx_description
1 polymer ?
#
loop_
_entity_poly.entity_id
_entity_poly.type
_entity_poly.pdbx_seq_one_letter_code
_entity_poly.pdbx_strand_id
1 'polypeptide(L)'
;MLVQFYTAIIESILTSSIIVWFAGATVRDKQRLQRIMRSAEKGRKPGYFSFLDPFSPAVWLFMLLAYLAVSCVLFLAARLSPFEWYNPQPCSRHRQDVVENQYSLGNSLWFPVGGFMQQGSEVMPRALSTRCVSGVWWAFTLIIISSYTANLAAFLTVQRMEVPIESADDLADQTNIQYGTIHGGSTMTFFMNSRYQTYQRMWNYMYSKQPSVFVKSTEEGIARVLNSKYAFLMESTMNEYYRTSNCNLTQIGGLLDTKGYGIGMPLGQW
;
A
#
# COMPACT_ATOMS: atom_id res chain seq x y z
N MET A 1 23.02 -25.48 -67.82
CA MET A 1 22.06 -25.98 -66.80
C MET A 1 22.58 -25.80 -65.37
N LEU A 2 23.77 -26.30 -65.02
CA LEU A 2 24.35 -26.13 -63.67
C LEU A 2 24.49 -24.67 -63.22
N VAL A 3 24.95 -23.78 -64.11
CA VAL A 3 25.10 -22.34 -63.79
C VAL A 3 23.76 -21.69 -63.45
N GLN A 4 22.69 -22.02 -64.17
CA GLN A 4 21.36 -21.45 -63.89
C GLN A 4 20.69 -22.04 -62.63
N PHE A 5 21.06 -23.27 -62.26
CA PHE A 5 20.62 -23.89 -61.02
C PHE A 5 21.30 -23.23 -59.80
N TYR A 6 22.59 -22.92 -59.91
CA TYR A 6 23.32 -22.19 -58.85
C TYR A 6 22.86 -20.74 -58.70
N THR A 7 22.60 -20.02 -59.81
CA THR A 7 22.08 -18.64 -59.72
C THR A 7 20.69 -18.59 -59.10
N ALA A 8 19.81 -19.55 -59.42
CA ALA A 8 18.48 -19.65 -58.81
C ALA A 8 18.53 -19.98 -57.31
N ILE A 9 19.48 -20.82 -56.87
CA ILE A 9 19.71 -21.13 -55.45
C ILE A 9 20.27 -19.90 -54.71
N ILE A 10 21.20 -19.16 -55.31
CA ILE A 10 21.78 -17.95 -54.72
C ILE A 10 20.71 -16.85 -54.61
N GLU A 11 19.90 -16.63 -55.64
CA GLU A 11 18.78 -15.67 -55.58
C GLU A 11 17.70 -16.11 -54.57
N SER A 12 17.42 -17.41 -54.44
CA SER A 12 16.49 -17.95 -53.44
C SER A 12 16.99 -17.77 -52.00
N ILE A 13 18.29 -17.96 -51.75
CA ILE A 13 18.89 -17.79 -50.42
C ILE A 13 18.95 -16.29 -50.04
N LEU A 14 19.24 -15.41 -51.00
CA LEU A 14 19.31 -13.96 -50.78
C LEU A 14 17.93 -13.31 -50.61
N THR A 15 16.89 -13.80 -51.28
CA THR A 15 15.52 -13.27 -51.14
C THR A 15 14.82 -13.71 -49.86
N SER A 16 15.25 -14.83 -49.25
CA SER A 16 14.65 -15.38 -48.03
C SER A 16 15.16 -14.71 -46.74
N SER A 17 16.25 -13.95 -46.82
CA SER A 17 16.94 -13.41 -45.65
C SER A 17 17.34 -11.96 -45.92
N ILE A 18 16.49 -11.00 -45.58
CA ILE A 18 16.92 -9.60 -45.48
C ILE A 18 17.87 -9.53 -44.27
N ILE A 19 19.16 -9.75 -44.50
CA ILE A 19 20.21 -9.64 -43.48
C ILE A 19 20.53 -8.15 -43.35
N VAL A 20 19.83 -7.48 -42.43
CA VAL A 20 20.15 -6.12 -42.00
C VAL A 20 21.42 -6.18 -41.15
N TRP A 21 22.45 -5.43 -41.55
CA TRP A 21 23.63 -5.25 -40.70
C TRP A 21 23.35 -4.16 -39.68
N PHE A 22 23.76 -4.39 -38.44
CA PHE A 22 23.69 -3.41 -37.35
C PHE A 22 25.09 -2.90 -37.06
N ALA A 23 25.29 -1.58 -37.15
CA ALA A 23 26.46 -0.95 -36.55
C ALA A 23 26.36 -1.06 -35.01
N GLY A 24 27.45 -1.45 -34.34
CA GLY A 24 27.45 -1.79 -32.92
C GLY A 24 26.95 -0.65 -32.02
N ALA A 25 26.01 -0.98 -31.13
CA ALA A 25 25.50 -0.08 -30.09
C ALA A 25 26.62 0.37 -29.14
N THR A 26 26.64 1.64 -28.73
CA THR A 26 27.63 2.14 -27.76
C THR A 26 27.50 1.42 -26.41
N VAL A 27 28.55 1.39 -25.58
CA VAL A 27 28.49 0.75 -24.24
C VAL A 27 27.37 1.32 -23.36
N ARG A 28 26.99 2.59 -23.56
CA ARG A 28 25.84 3.24 -22.91
C ARG A 28 24.49 2.79 -23.46
N ASP A 29 24.42 2.33 -24.71
CA ASP A 29 23.19 1.84 -25.34
C ASP A 29 22.85 0.39 -24.96
N LYS A 30 23.84 -0.41 -24.50
CA LYS A 30 23.65 -1.80 -24.05
C LYS A 30 22.84 -1.95 -22.76
N GLN A 31 22.52 -0.84 -22.09
CA GLN A 31 21.75 -0.82 -20.84
C GLN A 31 20.38 -0.14 -21.00
N ARG A 32 19.77 -0.20 -22.20
CA ARG A 32 18.44 0.34 -22.47
C ARG A 32 17.40 -0.79 -22.47
N LEU A 33 16.48 -0.74 -21.52
CA LEU A 33 15.83 -1.92 -20.96
C LEU A 33 14.32 -1.70 -20.88
N GLN A 34 13.49 -2.73 -20.95
CA GLN A 34 12.04 -2.55 -20.84
C GLN A 34 11.62 -2.31 -19.39
N ARG A 35 10.74 -1.33 -19.16
CA ARG A 35 10.21 -0.96 -17.84
C ARG A 35 8.70 -0.71 -17.90
N ILE A 36 8.05 -0.86 -16.75
CA ILE A 36 6.61 -0.64 -16.61
C ILE A 36 6.37 0.80 -16.17
N MET A 37 5.53 1.53 -16.91
CA MET A 37 5.09 2.89 -16.58
C MET A 37 3.64 2.86 -16.10
N ARG A 38 3.33 3.55 -15.01
CA ARG A 38 1.97 3.73 -14.50
C ARG A 38 1.76 5.17 -14.04
N SER A 39 0.51 5.61 -13.98
CA SER A 39 0.18 6.89 -13.35
C SER A 39 0.54 6.83 -11.86
N ALA A 40 1.18 7.89 -11.39
CA ALA A 40 1.43 8.15 -9.99
C ALA A 40 0.10 8.07 -9.24
N GLU A 41 -0.02 7.09 -8.34
CA GLU A 41 -1.21 6.95 -7.52
C GLU A 41 -1.25 8.16 -6.58
N LYS A 42 -2.24 9.04 -6.79
CA LYS A 42 -2.53 10.10 -5.82
C LYS A 42 -2.89 9.39 -4.52
N GLY A 43 -2.11 9.64 -3.47
CA GLY A 43 -2.21 8.95 -2.18
C GLY A 43 -3.66 8.77 -1.73
N ARG A 44 -3.94 7.63 -1.11
CA ARG A 44 -5.28 7.27 -0.61
C ARG A 44 -5.87 8.45 0.15
N LYS A 45 -6.99 8.99 -0.34
CA LYS A 45 -7.72 10.01 0.41
C LYS A 45 -8.12 9.40 1.76
N PRO A 46 -7.83 10.05 2.89
CA PRO A 46 -8.18 9.50 4.20
C PRO A 46 -9.69 9.23 4.23
N GLY A 47 -10.08 8.02 4.63
CA GLY A 47 -11.48 7.66 4.81
C GLY A 47 -12.10 8.43 5.99
N TYR A 48 -13.43 8.45 6.09
CA TYR A 48 -14.14 9.13 7.17
C TYR A 48 -13.67 8.73 8.59
N PHE A 49 -13.21 7.49 8.75
CA PHE A 49 -12.72 6.94 10.02
C PHE A 49 -11.19 6.91 10.14
N SER A 50 -10.46 7.72 9.37
CA SER A 50 -8.99 7.69 9.38
C SER A 50 -8.39 8.07 10.74
N PHE A 51 -9.15 8.73 11.62
CA PHE A 51 -8.74 8.97 13.00
C PHE A 51 -8.59 7.69 13.84
N LEU A 52 -9.20 6.56 13.45
CA LEU A 52 -9.03 5.26 14.13
C LEU A 52 -7.82 4.48 13.63
N ASP A 53 -7.28 4.82 12.45
CA ASP A 53 -6.14 4.16 11.80
C ASP A 53 -4.84 4.11 12.65
N PRO A 54 -4.54 5.03 13.59
CA PRO A 54 -3.31 4.97 14.39
C PRO A 54 -3.18 3.71 15.27
N PHE A 55 -4.31 3.06 15.59
CA PHE A 55 -4.33 1.81 16.34
C PHE A 55 -5.08 0.71 15.57
N SER A 56 -4.58 -0.51 15.66
CA SER A 56 -5.23 -1.65 15.01
C SER A 56 -6.57 -1.98 15.70
N PRO A 57 -7.53 -2.58 14.99
CA PRO A 57 -8.81 -2.98 15.57
C PRO A 57 -8.66 -3.90 16.80
N ALA A 58 -7.60 -4.71 16.84
CA ALA A 58 -7.29 -5.56 17.98
C ALA A 58 -6.95 -4.74 19.24
N VAL A 59 -6.17 -3.67 19.12
CA VAL A 59 -5.82 -2.80 20.25
C VAL A 59 -7.07 -2.12 20.80
N TRP A 60 -7.95 -1.62 19.93
CA TRP A 60 -9.24 -1.06 20.33
C TRP A 60 -10.09 -2.05 21.13
N LEU A 61 -10.15 -3.31 20.68
CA LEU A 61 -10.86 -4.38 21.38
C LEU A 61 -10.24 -4.68 22.76
N PHE A 62 -8.91 -4.79 22.85
CA PHE A 62 -8.24 -5.00 24.13
C PHE A 62 -8.41 -3.82 25.10
N MET A 63 -8.45 -2.57 24.59
CA MET A 63 -8.76 -1.41 25.42
C MET A 63 -10.18 -1.45 25.99
N LEU A 64 -11.17 -1.84 25.17
CA LEU A 64 -12.55 -2.02 25.64
C LEU A 64 -12.63 -3.10 26.74
N LEU A 65 -11.97 -4.24 26.54
CA LEU A 65 -11.93 -5.32 27.53
C LEU A 65 -11.23 -4.89 28.82
N ALA A 66 -10.09 -4.19 28.73
CA ALA A 66 -9.37 -3.67 29.88
C ALA A 66 -10.21 -2.65 30.65
N TYR A 67 -10.92 -1.77 29.96
CA TYR A 67 -11.88 -0.83 30.55
C TYR A 67 -12.96 -1.57 31.37
N LEU A 68 -13.62 -2.57 30.77
CA LEU A 68 -14.66 -3.35 31.46
C LEU A 68 -14.09 -4.13 32.66
N ALA A 69 -12.88 -4.68 32.53
CA ALA A 69 -12.20 -5.38 33.61
C ALA A 69 -11.91 -4.46 34.79
N VAL A 70 -11.39 -3.25 34.54
CA VAL A 70 -11.09 -2.27 35.60
C VAL A 70 -12.36 -1.78 36.28
N SER A 71 -13.44 -1.52 35.53
CA SER A 71 -14.73 -1.19 36.12
C SER A 71 -15.28 -2.31 37.01
N CYS A 72 -15.14 -3.57 36.60
CA CYS A 72 -15.54 -4.73 37.39
C CYS A 72 -14.69 -4.84 38.67
N VAL A 73 -13.37 -4.72 38.56
CA VAL A 73 -12.44 -4.76 39.70
C VAL A 73 -12.72 -3.62 40.68
N LEU A 74 -12.97 -2.40 40.20
CA LEU A 74 -13.33 -1.27 41.06
C LEU A 74 -14.67 -1.50 41.77
N PHE A 75 -15.67 -2.04 41.08
CA PHE A 75 -16.96 -2.37 41.68
C PHE A 75 -16.82 -3.42 42.78
N LEU A 76 -16.08 -4.50 42.53
CA LEU A 76 -15.83 -5.56 43.51
C LEU A 76 -14.99 -5.05 44.69
N ALA A 77 -13.90 -4.32 44.42
CA ALA A 77 -13.03 -3.76 45.44
C ALA A 77 -13.80 -2.81 46.35
N ALA A 78 -14.62 -1.92 45.78
CA ALA A 78 -15.41 -0.96 46.56
C ALA A 78 -16.51 -1.62 47.40
N ARG A 79 -17.07 -2.76 46.98
CA ARG A 79 -18.06 -3.52 47.76
C ARG A 79 -17.43 -4.35 48.87
N LEU A 80 -16.27 -4.94 48.62
CA LEU A 80 -15.56 -5.78 49.58
C LEU A 80 -14.79 -4.97 50.63
N SER A 81 -14.39 -3.73 50.32
CA SER A 81 -13.68 -2.89 51.28
C SER A 81 -14.65 -2.11 52.19
N PRO A 82 -14.69 -2.37 53.51
CA PRO A 82 -15.54 -1.61 54.44
C PRO A 82 -15.13 -0.13 54.54
N PHE A 83 -13.89 0.21 54.18
CA PHE A 83 -13.36 1.59 54.20
C PHE A 83 -13.93 2.52 53.11
N GLU A 84 -14.60 1.99 52.09
CA GLU A 84 -15.29 2.81 51.07
C GLU A 84 -16.69 3.23 51.50
N TRP A 85 -17.25 2.57 52.52
CA TRP A 85 -18.54 2.91 53.09
C TRP A 85 -18.32 4.08 54.07
N TYR A 86 -18.89 5.25 53.74
CA TYR A 86 -18.78 6.42 54.61
C TYR A 86 -20.15 7.04 54.95
N ASN A 87 -20.23 7.67 56.11
CA ASN A 87 -21.40 8.45 56.49
C ASN A 87 -21.28 9.88 55.90
N PRO A 88 -22.19 10.30 55.00
CA PRO A 88 -22.16 11.63 54.40
C PRO A 88 -22.46 12.77 55.40
N GLN A 89 -23.08 12.49 56.55
CA GLN A 89 -23.44 13.48 57.57
C GLN A 89 -22.99 13.04 58.98
N PRO A 90 -21.68 13.04 59.28
CA PRO A 90 -21.16 12.57 60.57
C PRO A 90 -21.64 13.40 61.78
N CYS A 91 -22.04 14.66 61.56
CA CYS A 91 -22.48 15.59 62.61
C CYS A 91 -23.95 15.42 63.03
N SER A 92 -24.75 14.63 62.31
CA SER A 92 -26.19 14.47 62.57
C SER A 92 -26.44 13.26 63.48
N ARG A 93 -26.71 13.49 64.78
CA ARG A 93 -26.96 12.43 65.80
C ARG A 93 -28.08 11.43 65.44
N HIS A 94 -29.01 11.78 64.53
CA HIS A 94 -30.11 10.91 64.11
C HIS A 94 -29.81 10.03 62.89
N ARG A 95 -28.69 10.25 62.20
CA ARG A 95 -28.36 9.60 60.91
C ARG A 95 -26.96 8.98 60.92
N GLN A 96 -26.49 8.53 62.09
CA GLN A 96 -25.15 7.96 62.26
C GLN A 96 -24.98 6.60 61.55
N ASP A 97 -26.08 5.85 61.36
CA ASP A 97 -26.07 4.48 60.81
C ASP A 97 -26.23 4.40 59.28
N VAL A 98 -26.44 5.54 58.60
CA VAL A 98 -26.56 5.56 57.13
C VAL A 98 -25.18 5.67 56.52
N VAL A 99 -24.74 4.59 55.89
CA VAL A 99 -23.43 4.52 55.24
C VAL A 99 -23.62 4.37 53.74
N GLU A 100 -23.01 5.26 52.96
CA GLU A 100 -23.14 5.30 51.51
C GLU A 100 -21.84 4.88 50.83
N ASN A 101 -21.96 4.24 49.67
CA ASN A 101 -20.86 3.88 48.80
C ASN A 101 -21.05 4.57 47.46
N GLN A 102 -20.09 5.41 47.06
CA GLN A 102 -20.16 6.19 45.81
C GLN A 102 -19.97 5.33 44.56
N TYR A 103 -19.42 4.11 44.67
CA TYR A 103 -19.25 3.18 43.56
C TYR A 103 -20.50 2.31 43.35
N SER A 104 -21.49 2.87 42.65
CA SER A 104 -22.55 2.11 41.97
C SER A 104 -22.03 1.51 40.66
N LEU A 105 -22.73 0.54 40.04
CA LEU A 105 -22.30 -0.06 38.77
C LEU A 105 -22.09 0.99 37.66
N GLY A 106 -22.95 2.01 37.61
CA GLY A 106 -22.79 3.15 36.70
C GLY A 106 -21.57 4.02 37.03
N ASN A 107 -21.35 4.32 38.32
CA ASN A 107 -20.22 5.14 38.75
C ASN A 107 -18.87 4.42 38.59
N SER A 108 -18.82 3.09 38.76
CA SER A 108 -17.66 2.25 38.48
C SER A 108 -17.33 2.17 36.98
N LEU A 109 -18.32 2.31 36.11
CA LEU A 109 -18.12 2.45 34.66
C LEU A 109 -17.72 3.87 34.26
N TRP A 110 -18.24 4.89 34.94
CA TRP A 110 -17.95 6.30 34.67
C TRP A 110 -16.55 6.72 35.13
N PHE A 111 -16.08 6.22 36.27
CA PHE A 111 -14.78 6.60 36.83
C PHE A 111 -13.61 6.35 35.86
N PRO A 112 -13.46 5.17 35.21
CA PRO A 112 -12.39 4.94 34.26
C PRO A 112 -12.47 5.82 33.00
N VAL A 113 -13.67 6.25 32.58
CA VAL A 113 -13.87 7.17 31.45
C VAL A 113 -13.23 8.53 31.74
N GLY A 114 -13.38 9.04 32.97
CA GLY A 114 -12.75 10.29 33.39
C GLY A 114 -11.21 10.27 33.30
N GLY A 115 -10.61 9.11 33.57
CA GLY A 115 -9.16 8.88 33.36
C GLY A 115 -8.76 8.81 31.89
N PHE A 116 -9.59 8.21 31.04
CA PHE A 116 -9.35 8.11 29.60
C PHE A 116 -9.51 9.47 28.89
N MET A 117 -10.47 10.30 29.33
CA MET A 117 -10.69 11.64 28.80
C MET A 117 -9.76 12.71 29.41
N GLN A 118 -8.91 12.35 30.38
CA GLN A 118 -8.05 13.27 31.15
C GLN A 118 -8.81 14.40 31.87
N GLN A 119 -10.12 14.24 32.11
CA GLN A 119 -10.97 15.23 32.78
C GLN A 119 -11.12 14.95 34.29
N GLY A 120 -10.76 13.75 34.73
CA GLY A 120 -11.00 13.28 36.09
C GLY A 120 -12.44 12.83 36.31
N SER A 121 -12.77 12.46 37.54
CA SER A 121 -14.12 12.05 37.95
C SER A 121 -14.46 12.69 39.29
N GLU A 122 -15.74 12.99 39.51
CA GLU A 122 -16.25 13.45 40.81
C GLU A 122 -16.19 12.34 41.88
N VAL A 123 -16.07 11.08 41.45
CA VAL A 123 -15.96 9.92 42.35
C VAL A 123 -14.49 9.74 42.73
N MET A 124 -14.18 9.89 44.02
CA MET A 124 -12.81 9.79 44.53
C MET A 124 -12.62 8.51 45.36
N PRO A 125 -11.67 7.61 45.02
CA PRO A 125 -11.39 6.41 45.79
C PRO A 125 -10.80 6.76 47.17
N ARG A 126 -11.34 6.13 48.22
CA ARG A 126 -10.94 6.39 49.61
C ARG A 126 -10.06 5.28 50.18
N ALA A 127 -10.39 4.03 49.90
CA ALA A 127 -9.63 2.88 50.34
C ALA A 127 -8.30 2.77 49.58
N LEU A 128 -7.30 2.14 50.22
CA LEU A 128 -5.99 1.95 49.60
C LEU A 128 -6.07 1.05 48.36
N SER A 129 -6.92 0.02 48.39
CA SER A 129 -7.11 -0.93 47.28
C SER A 129 -7.63 -0.25 46.01
N THR A 130 -8.69 0.56 46.14
CA THR A 130 -9.30 1.31 45.03
C THR A 130 -8.35 2.38 44.49
N ARG A 131 -7.57 3.03 45.37
CA ARG A 131 -6.51 3.99 44.98
C ARG A 131 -5.39 3.34 44.16
N CYS A 132 -4.94 2.15 44.57
CA CYS A 132 -3.93 1.40 43.81
C CYS A 132 -4.46 1.03 42.41
N VAL A 133 -5.70 0.53 42.32
CA VAL A 133 -6.34 0.20 41.03
C VAL A 133 -6.48 1.44 40.15
N SER A 134 -6.93 2.57 40.71
CA SER A 134 -7.04 3.83 39.96
C SER A 134 -5.68 4.36 39.50
N GLY A 135 -4.63 4.22 40.32
CA GLY A 135 -3.28 4.67 39.98
C GLY A 135 -2.69 3.87 38.81
N VAL A 136 -2.87 2.54 38.82
CA VAL A 136 -2.47 1.67 37.71
C VAL A 136 -3.26 2.00 36.44
N TRP A 137 -4.58 2.22 36.57
CA TRP A 137 -5.41 2.64 35.44
C TRP A 137 -4.95 3.97 34.84
N TRP A 138 -4.67 4.97 35.67
CA TRP A 138 -4.16 6.27 35.20
C TRP A 138 -2.80 6.16 34.51
N ALA A 139 -1.88 5.36 35.03
CA ALA A 139 -0.61 5.10 34.36
C ALA A 139 -0.82 4.43 32.99
N PHE A 140 -1.72 3.46 32.92
CA PHE A 140 -2.08 2.79 31.68
C PHE A 140 -2.71 3.76 30.66
N THR A 141 -3.69 4.57 31.05
CA THR A 141 -4.34 5.53 30.14
C THR A 141 -3.38 6.59 29.64
N LEU A 142 -2.45 7.07 30.48
CA LEU A 142 -1.40 8.00 30.06
C LEU A 142 -0.52 7.39 28.96
N ILE A 143 -0.04 6.16 29.14
CA ILE A 143 0.80 5.46 28.15
C ILE A 143 0.05 5.29 26.82
N ILE A 144 -1.22 4.89 26.88
CA ILE A 144 -2.05 4.70 25.70
C ILE A 144 -2.25 6.00 24.93
N ILE A 145 -2.63 7.08 25.62
CA ILE A 145 -2.90 8.36 24.96
C ILE A 145 -1.61 8.95 24.38
N SER A 146 -0.49 8.88 25.10
CA SER A 146 0.82 9.30 24.58
C SER A 146 1.23 8.50 23.34
N SER A 147 0.95 7.20 23.32
CA SER A 147 1.26 6.35 22.16
C SER A 147 0.34 6.65 20.97
N TYR A 148 -0.95 6.93 21.24
CA TYR A 148 -1.92 7.34 20.22
C TYR A 148 -1.52 8.67 19.58
N THR A 149 -1.16 9.67 20.39
CA THR A 149 -0.76 10.99 19.88
C THR A 149 0.54 10.92 19.09
N ALA A 150 1.51 10.11 19.53
CA ALA A 150 2.75 9.85 18.78
C ALA A 150 2.48 9.18 17.42
N ASN A 151 1.67 8.12 17.39
CA ASN A 151 1.35 7.41 16.15
C ASN A 151 0.49 8.25 15.20
N LEU A 152 -0.44 9.04 15.72
CA LEU A 152 -1.23 9.98 14.94
C LEU A 152 -0.33 11.05 14.30
N ALA A 153 0.62 11.62 15.05
CA ALA A 153 1.58 12.58 14.51
C ALA A 153 2.45 11.96 13.40
N ALA A 154 2.92 10.72 13.61
CA ALA A 154 3.65 9.98 12.58
C ALA A 154 2.78 9.71 11.34
N PHE A 155 1.51 9.38 11.51
CA PHE A 155 0.57 9.17 10.40
C PHE A 155 0.28 10.44 9.60
N LEU A 156 0.14 11.59 10.29
CA LEU A 156 -0.10 12.88 9.63
C LEU A 156 1.11 13.38 8.84
N THR A 157 2.32 13.02 9.27
CA THR A 157 3.57 13.41 8.60
C THR A 157 3.96 12.46 7.49
N VAL A 158 3.63 11.17 7.61
CA VAL A 158 3.94 10.14 6.61
C VAL A 158 2.69 9.81 5.80
N GLN A 159 2.55 10.44 4.64
CA GLN A 159 1.69 9.91 3.60
C GLN A 159 2.34 8.63 3.05
N ARG A 160 1.92 7.46 3.54
CA ARG A 160 2.35 6.19 2.97
C ARG A 160 1.85 6.13 1.53
N MET A 161 2.76 6.31 0.58
CA MET A 161 2.55 5.88 -0.78
C MET A 161 2.58 4.36 -0.77
N GLU A 162 1.43 3.72 -0.59
CA GLU A 162 1.29 2.30 -0.87
C GLU A 162 1.53 2.14 -2.37
N VAL A 163 2.65 1.52 -2.73
CA VAL A 163 2.91 1.12 -4.11
C VAL A 163 2.35 -0.30 -4.22
N PRO A 164 1.16 -0.50 -4.82
CA PRO A 164 0.50 -1.81 -4.78
C PRO A 164 1.18 -2.86 -5.67
N ILE A 165 2.19 -2.47 -6.46
CA ILE A 165 2.91 -3.33 -7.40
C ILE A 165 4.39 -2.92 -7.36
N GLU A 166 5.26 -3.83 -6.93
CA GLU A 166 6.70 -3.60 -6.95
C GLU A 166 7.36 -4.29 -8.16
N SER A 167 6.80 -5.40 -8.61
CA SER A 167 7.38 -6.25 -9.65
C SER A 167 6.43 -6.53 -10.84
N ALA A 168 6.99 -7.07 -11.92
CA ALA A 168 6.20 -7.53 -13.06
C ALA A 168 5.39 -8.79 -12.74
N ASP A 169 5.87 -9.61 -11.80
CA ASP A 169 5.14 -10.79 -11.32
C ASP A 169 3.87 -10.36 -10.56
N ASP A 170 3.97 -9.36 -9.68
CA ASP A 170 2.80 -8.80 -8.98
C ASP A 170 1.76 -8.24 -9.96
N LEU A 171 2.21 -7.61 -11.05
CA LEU A 171 1.34 -7.10 -12.10
C LEU A 171 0.65 -8.24 -12.87
N ALA A 172 1.32 -9.37 -13.05
CA ALA A 172 0.79 -10.53 -13.76
C ALA A 172 -0.20 -11.35 -12.93
N ASP A 173 -0.02 -11.41 -11.61
CA ASP A 173 -0.90 -12.16 -10.70
C ASP A 173 -2.22 -11.41 -10.40
N GLN A 174 -2.23 -10.08 -10.52
CA GLN A 174 -3.43 -9.26 -10.36
C GLN A 174 -4.16 -9.00 -11.69
N THR A 175 -5.46 -8.68 -11.63
CA THR A 175 -6.29 -8.38 -12.82
C THR A 175 -6.99 -7.01 -12.80
N ASN A 176 -6.82 -6.24 -11.72
CA ASN A 176 -7.46 -4.94 -11.50
C ASN A 176 -6.86 -3.83 -12.38
N ILE A 177 -5.53 -3.84 -12.55
CA ILE A 177 -4.77 -2.92 -13.39
C ILE A 177 -4.54 -3.60 -14.73
N GLN A 178 -5.06 -2.98 -15.78
CA GLN A 178 -4.83 -3.44 -17.15
C GLN A 178 -3.41 -3.10 -17.57
N TYR A 179 -2.81 -3.90 -18.43
CA TYR A 179 -1.49 -3.61 -18.96
C TYR A 179 -1.35 -4.04 -20.41
N GLY A 180 -0.48 -3.36 -21.14
CA GLY A 180 -0.31 -3.59 -22.57
C GLY A 180 0.88 -2.84 -23.17
N THR A 181 1.08 -3.08 -24.47
CA THR A 181 2.21 -2.56 -25.26
C THR A 181 1.71 -1.87 -26.53
N ILE A 182 2.63 -1.29 -27.30
CA ILE A 182 2.34 -0.83 -28.65
C ILE A 182 2.05 -2.04 -29.55
N HIS A 183 0.99 -1.95 -30.37
CA HIS A 183 0.62 -2.97 -31.35
C HIS A 183 1.67 -3.07 -32.45
N GLY A 184 2.17 -4.27 -32.74
CA GLY A 184 3.23 -4.50 -33.74
C GLY A 184 4.63 -4.05 -33.32
N GLY A 185 4.81 -3.62 -32.06
CA GLY A 185 6.12 -3.23 -31.53
C GLY A 185 7.02 -4.40 -31.13
N SER A 186 8.32 -4.16 -31.02
CA SER A 186 9.31 -5.15 -30.57
C SER A 186 9.01 -5.72 -29.17
N THR A 187 8.37 -4.93 -28.31
CA THR A 187 7.91 -5.34 -26.97
C THR A 187 6.77 -6.35 -27.05
N MET A 188 5.84 -6.21 -28.00
CA MET A 188 4.75 -7.16 -28.21
C MET A 188 5.31 -8.53 -28.63
N THR A 189 6.21 -8.54 -29.62
CA THR A 189 6.88 -9.75 -30.09
C THR A 189 7.73 -10.42 -29.01
N PHE A 190 8.33 -9.63 -28.11
CA PHE A 190 9.08 -10.16 -26.96
C PHE A 190 8.20 -11.01 -26.04
N PHE A 191 7.01 -10.49 -25.65
CA PHE A 191 6.09 -11.25 -24.80
C PHE A 191 5.51 -12.47 -25.52
N MET A 192 5.23 -12.34 -26.83
CA MET A 192 4.74 -13.45 -27.65
C MET A 192 5.74 -14.63 -27.74
N ASN A 193 7.04 -14.34 -27.88
CA ASN A 193 8.08 -15.35 -28.04
C ASN A 193 8.79 -15.71 -26.72
N SER A 194 8.34 -15.15 -25.59
CA SER A 194 9.01 -15.35 -24.31
C SER A 194 8.85 -16.79 -23.81
N ARG A 195 9.91 -17.31 -23.18
CA ARG A 195 9.91 -18.63 -22.51
C ARG A 195 9.68 -18.54 -21.00
N TYR A 196 9.65 -17.34 -20.44
CA TYR A 196 9.46 -17.15 -19.02
C TYR A 196 7.97 -17.28 -18.64
N GLN A 197 7.65 -18.07 -17.63
CA GLN A 197 6.29 -18.44 -17.28
C GLN A 197 5.40 -17.21 -16.96
N THR A 198 5.93 -16.20 -16.28
CA THR A 198 5.19 -14.96 -15.99
C THR A 198 4.89 -14.20 -17.28
N TYR A 199 5.87 -14.06 -18.18
CA TYR A 199 5.69 -13.32 -19.42
C TYR A 199 4.73 -14.00 -20.40
N GLN A 200 4.68 -15.33 -20.41
CA GLN A 200 3.66 -16.08 -21.14
C GLN A 200 2.26 -15.85 -20.57
N ARG A 201 2.11 -15.83 -19.24
CA ARG A 201 0.84 -15.47 -18.58
C ARG A 201 0.40 -14.05 -18.94
N MET A 202 1.33 -13.09 -18.90
CA MET A 202 1.09 -11.71 -19.32
C MET A 202 0.68 -11.62 -20.79
N TRP A 203 1.34 -12.35 -21.69
CA TRP A 203 0.99 -12.41 -23.11
C TRP A 203 -0.43 -12.94 -23.32
N ASN A 204 -0.75 -14.07 -22.69
CA ASN A 204 -2.08 -14.68 -22.80
C ASN A 204 -3.16 -13.71 -22.30
N TYR A 205 -2.91 -12.99 -21.21
CA TYR A 205 -3.80 -11.93 -20.73
C TYR A 205 -3.96 -10.81 -21.75
N MET A 206 -2.84 -10.27 -22.29
CA MET A 206 -2.88 -9.17 -23.26
C MET A 206 -3.60 -9.56 -24.55
N TYR A 207 -3.41 -10.79 -25.01
CA TYR A 207 -4.03 -11.32 -26.22
C TYR A 207 -5.53 -11.61 -26.03
N SER A 208 -5.93 -12.16 -24.87
CA SER A 208 -7.32 -12.56 -24.63
C SER A 208 -8.25 -11.41 -24.20
N LYS A 209 -7.69 -10.27 -23.76
CA LYS A 209 -8.50 -9.18 -23.20
C LYS A 209 -9.22 -8.35 -24.26
N GLN A 210 -10.52 -8.15 -24.05
CA GLN A 210 -11.35 -7.18 -24.76
C GLN A 210 -11.94 -6.16 -23.77
N PRO A 211 -11.92 -4.85 -24.06
CA PRO A 211 -11.34 -4.19 -25.25
C PRO A 211 -9.81 -4.31 -25.30
N SER A 212 -9.23 -4.15 -26.50
CA SER A 212 -7.78 -4.30 -26.72
C SER A 212 -6.97 -3.48 -25.72
N VAL A 213 -6.01 -4.13 -25.06
CA VAL A 213 -5.04 -3.47 -24.19
C VAL A 213 -3.90 -2.84 -24.99
N PHE A 214 -3.71 -3.24 -26.25
CA PHE A 214 -2.70 -2.67 -27.13
C PHE A 214 -3.07 -1.27 -27.60
N VAL A 215 -2.07 -0.41 -27.74
CA VAL A 215 -2.20 0.97 -28.24
C VAL A 215 -1.48 1.13 -29.58
N LYS A 216 -1.88 2.11 -30.39
CA LYS A 216 -1.28 2.35 -31.71
C LYS A 216 -0.03 3.23 -31.62
N SER A 217 -0.04 4.21 -30.71
CA SER A 217 1.08 5.13 -30.50
C SER A 217 1.49 5.24 -29.03
N THR A 218 2.70 5.73 -28.80
CA THR A 218 3.25 5.98 -27.46
C THR A 218 2.43 7.04 -26.71
N GLU A 219 2.01 8.10 -27.40
CA GLU A 219 1.21 9.20 -26.83
C GLU A 219 -0.17 8.70 -26.37
N GLU A 220 -0.79 7.81 -27.14
CA GLU A 220 -2.04 7.14 -26.78
C GLU A 220 -1.85 6.28 -25.52
N GLY A 221 -0.74 5.54 -25.45
CA GLY A 221 -0.35 4.77 -24.27
C GLY A 221 -0.24 5.64 -23.01
N ILE A 222 0.45 6.77 -23.10
CA ILE A 222 0.65 7.69 -21.98
C ILE A 222 -0.67 8.35 -21.56
N ALA A 223 -1.48 8.80 -22.51
CA ALA A 223 -2.79 9.36 -22.23
C ALA A 223 -3.70 8.33 -21.55
N ARG A 224 -3.66 7.05 -21.98
CA ARG A 224 -4.40 5.96 -21.36
C ARG A 224 -3.94 5.68 -19.93
N VAL A 225 -2.62 5.71 -19.67
CA VAL A 225 -2.05 5.57 -18.32
C VAL A 225 -2.54 6.66 -17.38
N LEU A 226 -2.61 7.91 -17.85
CA LEU A 226 -3.04 9.06 -17.03
C LEU A 226 -4.56 9.06 -16.75
N ASN A 227 -5.37 8.59 -17.69
CA ASN A 227 -6.83 8.65 -17.61
C ASN A 227 -7.48 7.40 -17.01
N SER A 228 -6.78 6.25 -17.00
CA SER A 228 -7.34 4.97 -16.58
C SER A 228 -6.37 4.14 -15.73
N LYS A 229 -6.87 3.11 -15.03
CA LYS A 229 -6.02 2.16 -14.29
C LYS A 229 -5.30 1.21 -15.25
N TYR A 230 -4.32 1.76 -15.95
CA TYR A 230 -3.54 1.07 -16.98
C TYR A 230 -2.04 1.25 -16.75
N ALA A 231 -1.28 0.18 -16.96
CA ALA A 231 0.17 0.17 -16.95
C ALA A 231 0.70 -0.06 -18.37
N PHE A 232 1.56 0.83 -18.83
CA PHE A 232 2.12 0.79 -20.17
C PHE A 232 3.55 0.28 -20.15
N LEU A 233 3.81 -0.76 -20.93
CA LEU A 233 5.14 -1.34 -21.06
C LEU A 233 5.88 -0.68 -22.23
N MET A 234 6.97 0.02 -21.91
CA MET A 234 7.78 0.73 -22.90
C MET A 234 9.28 0.61 -22.59
N GLU A 235 10.11 1.14 -23.49
CA GLU A 235 11.56 1.18 -23.34
C GLU A 235 11.99 2.19 -22.26
N SER A 236 13.08 1.92 -21.54
CA SER A 236 13.50 2.70 -20.37
C SER A 236 13.82 4.14 -20.70
N THR A 237 14.43 4.40 -21.86
CA THR A 237 14.77 5.75 -22.31
C THR A 237 13.54 6.60 -22.53
N MET A 238 12.53 6.02 -23.18
CA MET A 238 11.26 6.68 -23.41
C MET A 238 10.55 6.92 -22.08
N ASN A 239 10.60 5.95 -21.17
CA ASN A 239 10.01 6.08 -19.84
C ASN A 239 10.65 7.22 -19.04
N GLU A 240 11.98 7.26 -19.00
CA GLU A 240 12.75 8.31 -18.32
C GLU A 240 12.48 9.70 -18.92
N TYR A 241 12.41 9.79 -20.25
CA TYR A 241 12.08 11.04 -20.95
C TYR A 241 10.70 11.58 -20.51
N TYR A 242 9.64 10.77 -20.61
CA TYR A 242 8.29 11.23 -20.25
C TYR A 242 8.10 11.44 -18.75
N ARG A 243 8.80 10.70 -17.88
CA ARG A 243 8.78 10.94 -16.44
C ARG A 243 9.46 12.27 -16.07
N THR A 244 10.52 12.62 -16.77
CA THR A 244 11.20 13.91 -16.60
C THR A 244 10.27 15.07 -16.97
N SER A 245 9.41 14.89 -17.98
CA SER A 245 8.43 15.89 -18.38
C SER A 245 7.14 15.89 -17.53
N ASN A 246 6.68 14.72 -17.07
CA ASN A 246 5.40 14.56 -16.37
C ASN A 246 5.58 13.84 -15.03
N CYS A 247 5.47 14.59 -13.92
CA CYS A 247 5.54 14.06 -12.56
C CYS A 247 4.37 13.13 -12.16
N ASN A 248 3.30 13.10 -12.97
CA ASN A 248 2.17 12.18 -12.78
C ASN A 248 2.47 10.75 -13.25
N LEU A 249 3.69 10.46 -13.73
CA LEU A 249 4.11 9.15 -14.19
C LEU A 249 5.16 8.57 -13.23
N THR A 250 4.98 7.30 -12.89
CA THR A 250 5.87 6.54 -12.03
C THR A 250 6.33 5.29 -12.77
N GLN A 251 7.55 4.88 -12.46
CA GLN A 251 8.12 3.65 -12.96
C GLN A 251 7.98 2.57 -11.90
N ILE A 252 7.56 1.38 -12.33
CA ILE A 252 7.40 0.22 -11.46
C ILE A 252 8.43 -0.84 -11.82
N GLY A 253 9.05 -1.40 -10.79
CA GLY A 253 9.95 -2.53 -10.87
C GLY A 253 11.28 -2.29 -11.57
N GLY A 254 11.96 -3.41 -11.77
CA GLY A 254 13.26 -3.50 -12.39
C GLY A 254 13.20 -3.57 -13.91
N LEU A 255 14.06 -4.41 -14.47
CA LEU A 255 14.42 -4.44 -15.87
C LEU A 255 13.87 -5.76 -16.43
N LEU A 256 13.06 -5.70 -17.49
CA LEU A 256 12.40 -6.91 -18.03
C LEU A 256 13.25 -7.65 -19.05
N ASP A 257 14.09 -6.93 -19.79
CA ASP A 257 14.96 -7.47 -20.85
C ASP A 257 16.15 -6.53 -21.12
N THR A 258 17.22 -7.07 -21.72
CA THR A 258 18.42 -6.37 -22.16
C THR A 258 18.43 -6.14 -23.67
N LYS A 259 18.15 -4.90 -24.10
CA LYS A 259 18.13 -4.49 -25.52
C LYS A 259 19.04 -3.29 -25.77
N GLY A 260 19.22 -2.94 -27.04
CA GLY A 260 19.96 -1.76 -27.48
C GLY A 260 19.51 -1.31 -28.87
N TYR A 261 19.68 -0.02 -29.17
CA TYR A 261 19.40 0.51 -30.51
C TYR A 261 20.61 0.30 -31.43
N GLY A 262 20.35 0.02 -32.69
CA GLY A 262 21.36 -0.07 -33.74
C GLY A 262 20.87 0.63 -35.00
N ILE A 263 21.81 1.11 -35.81
CA ILE A 263 21.52 1.65 -37.13
C ILE A 263 21.46 0.47 -38.11
N GLY A 264 20.30 0.23 -38.70
CA GLY A 264 20.12 -0.77 -39.74
C GLY A 264 20.52 -0.22 -41.10
N MET A 265 21.47 -0.89 -41.76
CA MET A 265 21.91 -0.53 -43.11
C MET A 265 21.55 -1.64 -44.12
N PRO A 266 21.24 -1.29 -45.38
CA PRO A 266 21.07 -2.29 -46.42
C PRO A 266 22.37 -3.07 -46.66
N LEU A 267 22.21 -4.34 -46.96
CA LEU A 267 23.33 -5.24 -47.22
C LEU A 267 24.17 -4.74 -48.41
N GLY A 268 25.49 -4.58 -48.21
CA GLY A 268 26.43 -4.26 -49.28
C GLY A 268 26.65 -2.77 -49.57
N GLN A 269 26.12 -1.85 -48.74
CA GLN A 269 26.44 -0.42 -48.80
C GLN A 269 27.41 -0.04 -47.69
N TRP A 270 28.69 -0.34 -47.89
CA TRP A 270 29.83 0.19 -47.12
C TRP A 270 30.79 0.90 -48.05
#